data_AF-A0A949H9G3-F1
#
_entry.id   AF-A0A949H9G3-F1
#
_cell.length_a   1.000
_cell.length_b   1.000
_cell.length_c   1.000
_cell.angle_alpha   90.00
_cell.angle_beta   90.00
_cell.angle_gamma   90.00
#
_symmetry.space_group_name_H-M   'P 1'
#
loop_
_entity.id
_entity.type
_entity.pdbx_description
1 polymer ?
#
loop_
_entity_poly.entity_id
_entity_poly.type
_entity_poly.pdbx_seq_one_letter_code
_entity_poly.pdbx_strand_id
1 'polypeptide(L)'
;MRRDLTGKRARKLTTRHALTNEEIRRIIAAARITLATFDPEYRANVTQIASDLGRSRPTIYGWADRALVAMIGALRQIRAGRPPKPRADDAQ
;
A
#
# COMPACT_ATOMS: atom_id res chain seq x y z
N MET A 1 -1.82 22.97 18.10
CA MET A 1 -0.81 22.60 17.08
C MET A 1 -1.34 21.41 16.27
N ARG A 2 -1.94 21.64 15.09
CA ARG A 2 -2.39 20.56 14.19
C ARG A 2 -1.14 19.87 13.64
N ARG A 3 -0.79 18.69 14.15
CA ARG A 3 0.30 17.90 13.57
C ARG A 3 -0.12 17.51 12.15
N ASP A 4 0.65 17.94 11.17
CA ASP A 4 0.57 17.40 9.82
C ASP A 4 0.98 15.92 9.90
N LEU A 5 -0.01 15.03 9.94
CA LEU A 5 0.16 13.59 10.10
C LEU A 5 0.71 12.92 8.83
N THR A 6 0.92 13.68 7.74
CA THR A 6 1.63 13.11 6.59
C THR A 6 3.11 12.93 6.96
N GLY A 7 3.55 11.68 7.07
CA GLY A 7 4.98 11.39 7.25
C GLY A 7 5.81 11.97 6.10
N LYS A 8 7.09 12.30 6.34
CA LYS A 8 8.03 12.83 5.33
C LYS A 8 8.03 11.98 4.03
N ARG A 9 7.87 10.66 4.17
CA ARG A 9 7.77 9.71 3.05
C ARG A 9 6.49 9.89 2.23
N ALA A 10 5.34 10.08 2.88
CA ALA A 10 4.06 10.29 2.21
C ALA A 10 4.10 11.57 1.36
N ARG A 11 4.55 12.70 1.95
CA ARG A 11 4.74 13.96 1.20
C ARG A 11 5.65 13.79 -0.01
N LYS A 12 6.81 13.12 0.16
CA LYS A 12 7.73 12.85 -0.96
C LYS A 12 7.05 12.07 -2.09
N LEU A 13 6.26 11.05 -1.77
CA LEU A 13 5.55 10.25 -2.79
C LEU A 13 4.45 11.06 -3.47
N THR A 14 3.64 11.80 -2.71
CA THR A 14 2.60 12.68 -3.24
C THR A 14 3.18 13.70 -4.22
N THR A 15 4.26 14.40 -3.84
CA THR A 15 4.89 15.38 -4.72
C THR A 15 5.54 14.74 -5.93
N ARG A 16 6.30 13.64 -5.74
CA ARG A 16 7.03 12.97 -6.83
C ARG A 16 6.11 12.45 -7.92
N HIS A 17 4.92 11.98 -7.54
CA HIS A 17 3.97 11.36 -8.45
C HIS A 17 2.75 12.25 -8.73
N ALA A 18 2.79 13.52 -8.29
CA ALA A 18 1.68 14.48 -8.43
C ALA A 18 0.31 13.90 -8.02
N LEU A 19 0.28 13.12 -6.94
CA LEU A 19 -0.92 12.39 -6.54
C LEU A 19 -2.01 13.35 -6.08
N THR A 20 -3.20 13.17 -6.63
CA THR A 20 -4.41 13.84 -6.16
C THR A 20 -4.92 13.19 -4.87
N ASN A 21 -5.71 13.94 -4.09
CA ASN A 21 -6.36 13.41 -2.89
C ASN A 21 -7.23 12.18 -3.20
N GLU A 22 -7.86 12.16 -4.37
CA GLU A 22 -8.69 11.06 -4.82
C GLU A 22 -7.86 9.79 -5.07
N GLU A 23 -6.72 9.90 -5.75
CA GLU A 23 -5.82 8.77 -5.95
C GLU A 23 -5.27 8.24 -4.63
N ILE A 24 -4.92 9.13 -3.69
CA ILE A 24 -4.48 8.74 -2.35
C ILE A 24 -5.56 7.91 -1.64
N ARG A 25 -6.82 8.36 -1.69
CA ARG A 25 -7.94 7.61 -1.09
C ARG A 25 -8.12 6.23 -1.74
N ARG A 26 -8.00 6.13 -3.07
CA ARG A 26 -8.07 4.85 -3.79
C ARG A 26 -6.91 3.91 -3.44
N ILE A 27 -5.69 4.45 -3.32
CA ILE A 27 -4.50 3.70 -2.89
C ILE A 27 -4.72 3.13 -1.49
N ILE A 28 -5.20 3.95 -0.55
CA ILE A 28 -5.51 3.52 0.81
C ILE A 28 -6.60 2.44 0.81
N ALA A 29 -7.68 2.63 0.05
CA ALA A 29 -8.76 1.66 -0.05
C ALA A 29 -8.28 0.29 -0.56
N ALA A 30 -7.51 0.27 -1.66
CA ALA A 30 -6.93 -0.95 -2.21
C ALA A 30 -6.01 -1.63 -1.18
N ALA A 31 -5.12 -0.87 -0.54
CA ALA A 31 -4.19 -1.40 0.46
C ALA A 31 -4.92 -2.01 1.68
N ARG A 32 -6.00 -1.38 2.15
CA ARG A 32 -6.81 -1.93 3.27
C ARG A 32 -7.44 -3.26 2.89
N ILE A 33 -7.95 -3.41 1.67
CA ILE A 33 -8.54 -4.68 1.23
C ILE A 33 -7.46 -5.74 1.08
N THR A 34 -6.34 -5.40 0.43
CA THR A 34 -5.21 -6.32 0.33
C THR A 34 -4.72 -6.79 1.70
N LEU A 35 -4.65 -5.89 2.70
CA LEU A 35 -4.29 -6.28 4.06
C LEU A 35 -5.30 -7.25 4.65
N ALA A 36 -6.61 -6.97 4.53
CA ALA A 36 -7.68 -7.86 4.99
C ALA A 36 -7.68 -9.22 4.27
N THR A 37 -7.10 -9.31 3.07
CA THR A 37 -6.93 -10.59 2.35
C THR A 37 -5.90 -11.50 3.02
N PHE A 38 -4.83 -10.95 3.60
CA PHE A 38 -3.70 -11.73 4.12
C PHE A 38 -3.58 -11.73 5.65
N ASP A 39 -4.21 -10.78 6.32
CA ASP A 39 -4.28 -10.68 7.78
C ASP A 39 -5.73 -10.97 8.23
N PRO A 40 -5.99 -12.14 8.84
CA PRO A 40 -7.33 -12.53 9.26
C PRO A 40 -7.85 -11.71 10.45
N GLU A 41 -6.97 -11.07 11.22
CA GLU A 41 -7.35 -10.18 12.32
C GLU A 41 -7.75 -8.80 11.80
N TYR A 42 -7.19 -8.38 10.67
CA TYR A 42 -7.50 -7.11 10.05
C TYR A 42 -8.80 -7.17 9.22
N ARG A 43 -9.79 -6.34 9.59
CA ARG A 43 -11.07 -6.25 8.88
C ARG A 43 -11.22 -4.92 8.15
N ALA A 44 -11.33 -4.97 6.83
CA ALA A 44 -11.73 -3.83 6.01
C ALA A 44 -13.26 -3.78 5.86
N ASN A 45 -13.90 -2.69 6.28
CA ASN A 45 -15.32 -2.46 5.98
C ASN A 45 -15.49 -1.95 4.54
N VAL A 46 -15.57 -2.88 3.59
CA VAL A 46 -15.66 -2.58 2.15
C VAL A 46 -16.93 -1.80 1.80
N THR A 47 -18.03 -2.01 2.50
CA THR A 47 -19.27 -1.27 2.29
C THR A 47 -19.08 0.22 2.61
N GLN A 48 -18.45 0.54 3.75
CA GLN A 48 -18.12 1.92 4.10
C GLN A 48 -17.15 2.54 3.09
N ILE A 49 -16.09 1.81 2.73
CA ILE A 49 -15.09 2.29 1.75
C ILE A 49 -15.75 2.61 0.41
N ALA A 50 -16.66 1.75 -0.05
CA ALA A 50 -17.40 1.97 -1.30
C ALA A 50 -18.30 3.21 -1.23
N SER A 51 -18.98 3.40 -0.09
CA SER A 51 -19.81 4.58 0.16
C SER A 51 -18.99 5.88 0.19
N ASP A 52 -17.88 5.91 0.95
CA ASP A 52 -17.01 7.09 1.09
C ASP A 52 -16.42 7.56 -0.25
N LEU A 53 -16.21 6.63 -1.18
CA LEU A 53 -15.63 6.89 -2.49
C LEU A 53 -16.68 7.09 -3.60
N GLY A 54 -17.96 6.91 -3.30
CA GLY A 54 -19.02 6.95 -4.31
C GLY A 54 -18.84 5.88 -5.40
N ARG A 55 -18.43 4.67 -5.03
CA ARG A 55 -18.18 3.54 -5.95
C ARG A 55 -18.91 2.29 -5.51
N SER A 56 -19.07 1.34 -6.43
CA SER A 56 -19.63 0.04 -6.11
C SER A 56 -18.59 -0.86 -5.42
N ARG A 57 -19.04 -1.79 -4.56
CA ARG A 57 -18.15 -2.79 -3.94
C ARG A 57 -17.34 -3.58 -4.98
N PRO A 58 -17.92 -4.07 -6.10
CA PRO A 58 -17.16 -4.73 -7.16
C PRO A 58 -16.04 -3.86 -7.75
N THR A 59 -16.27 -2.57 -7.95
CA THR A 59 -15.22 -1.65 -8.43
C THR A 59 -14.05 -1.56 -7.45
N ILE A 60 -14.34 -1.49 -6.15
CA ILE A 60 -13.30 -1.42 -5.11
C ILE A 60 -12.49 -2.73 -5.08
N TYR A 61 -13.14 -3.90 -5.12
CA TYR A 61 -12.42 -5.18 -5.21
C TYR A 61 -11.56 -5.27 -6.47
N GLY A 62 -12.08 -4.85 -7.63
CA GLY A 62 -11.31 -4.83 -8.88
C GLY A 62 -10.11 -3.86 -8.88
N TRP A 63 -10.08 -2.87 -7.99
CA TRP A 63 -8.86 -2.08 -7.74
C TRP A 63 -7.87 -2.83 -6.87
N ALA A 64 -8.33 -3.47 -5.80
CA ALA A 64 -7.49 -4.25 -4.90
C ALA A 64 -6.82 -5.43 -5.62
N ASP A 65 -7.56 -6.16 -6.46
CA ASP A 65 -7.03 -7.29 -7.22
C ASP A 65 -5.91 -6.86 -8.18
N ARG A 66 -6.13 -5.76 -8.92
CA ARG A 66 -5.11 -5.21 -9.83
C ARG A 66 -3.88 -4.71 -9.08
N ALA A 67 -4.06 -4.06 -7.94
CA ALA A 67 -2.96 -3.63 -7.09
C ALA A 67 -2.16 -4.83 -6.56
N LEU A 68 -2.84 -5.89 -6.14
CA LEU A 68 -2.22 -7.11 -5.65
C LEU A 68 -1.43 -7.83 -6.75
N VAL A 69 -1.98 -7.96 -7.96
CA VAL A 69 -1.28 -8.55 -9.12
C VAL A 69 0.00 -7.76 -9.44
N ALA A 70 -0.09 -6.43 -9.48
CA ALA A 70 1.09 -5.58 -9.71
C ALA A 70 2.15 -5.75 -8.61
N MET A 71 1.72 -5.87 -7.35
CA MET A 71 2.61 -6.09 -6.21
C MET A 71 3.32 -7.44 -6.29
N ILE A 72 2.61 -8.52 -6.63
CA ILE A 72 3.21 -9.84 -6.86
C ILE A 72 4.24 -9.77 -7.98
N GLY A 73 3.90 -9.09 -9.09
CA GLY A 73 4.83 -8.86 -10.19
C GLY A 73 6.09 -8.13 -9.75
N ALA A 74 5.95 -7.03 -9.01
CA ALA A 74 7.06 -6.26 -8.47
C ALA A 74 7.93 -7.11 -7.53
N LEU A 75 7.33 -7.87 -6.60
CA LEU A 75 8.07 -8.74 -5.68
C LEU A 75 8.92 -9.79 -6.41
N ARG A 76 8.40 -10.36 -7.50
CA ARG A 76 9.14 -11.33 -8.33
C ARG A 76 10.29 -10.67 -9.11
N GLN A 77 10.16 -9.39 -9.44
CA GLN A 77 11.15 -8.63 -10.22
C GLN A 77 12.20 -7.94 -9.34
N ILE A 78 11.89 -7.68 -8.08
CA ILE A 78 12.89 -7.25 -7.10
C ILE A 78 13.86 -8.41 -6.97
N ARG A 79 15.01 -8.32 -7.66
CA ARG A 79 16.20 -9.09 -7.29
C ARG A 79 16.36 -8.88 -5.79
N ALA A 80 16.21 -9.94 -4.99
CA ALA A 80 16.63 -9.89 -3.60
C ALA A 80 18.06 -9.33 -3.61
N GLY A 81 18.20 -8.09 -3.12
CA GLY A 81 19.45 -7.38 -3.18
C GLY A 81 20.55 -8.19 -2.50
N ARG A 82 21.82 -7.82 -2.77
CA ARG A 82 23.00 -8.44 -2.17
C ARG A 82 22.73 -8.70 -0.68
N PRO A 83 22.98 -9.93 -0.17
CA PRO A 83 22.85 -10.21 1.25
C PRO A 83 23.63 -9.16 2.06
N PRO A 84 23.15 -8.79 3.26
CA PRO A 84 23.81 -7.80 4.09
C PRO A 84 25.30 -8.16 4.22
N LYS A 85 26.17 -7.15 4.12
CA LYS A 85 27.62 -7.34 4.27
C LYS A 85 27.85 -8.00 5.65
N PRO A 86 28.54 -9.15 5.74
CA PRO A 86 28.84 -9.76 7.03
C PRO A 86 29.53 -8.72 7.91
N ARG A 87 29.17 -8.69 9.19
CA ARG A 87 29.86 -7.84 10.15
C ARG A 87 31.29 -8.39 10.28
N ALA A 88 32.25 -7.49 10.49
CA ALA A 88 33.66 -7.85 10.62
C ALA A 88 33.96 -8.78 11.81
N ASP A 89 32.96 -9.07 12.65
CA ASP A 89 33.07 -9.84 13.88
C ASP A 89 32.70 -11.33 13.68
N ASP A 90 32.20 -11.74 12.51
CA ASP A 90 31.83 -13.14 12.23
C ASP A 90 33.01 -14.00 11.72
N ALA A 91 34.25 -13.50 11.86
CA ALA A 91 35.49 -14.16 11.42
C ALA A 91 36.49 -14.38 12.58
N GLN A 92 35.99 -14.87 13.72
CA GLN A 92 36.79 -15.44 14.80
C GLN A 92 36.39 -16.89 15.04
#